data_AF-A0A437ACL0-F1
#
_entry.id   AF-A0A437ACL0-F1
#
_cell.length_a   1.000
_cell.length_b   1.000
_cell.length_c   1.000
_cell.angle_alpha   90.00
_cell.angle_beta   90.00
_cell.angle_gamma   90.00
#
_symmetry.space_group_name_H-M   'P 1'
#
loop_
_entity.id
_entity.type
_entity.pdbx_description
1 polymer ?
#
loop_
_entity_poly.entity_id
_entity_poly.type
_entity_poly.pdbx_seq_one_letter_code
_entity_poly.pdbx_strand_id
1 'polypeptide(L)'
;MGRLTYVNRKITGVKLAQSIQRDIQKRIPKIGEDKKLAAVQRDPVVELDATGRQLGEEGIAIVCDALYELAETGLSRIEELNFSGNGLTASSLRHLRRAISVCPDLRDLDISHNTIKIASVEDLENWVGFLESFANLKCVRRLKISHNPLGDFAVEVFFQVYALERSIFIPYDFGHAGKSDAADELTDVDYSVEGFDIRSSGGHLYLAPHNTHTNYLDNIAESSRKASIGTTISGGLLPSSSPHSLDAARDPADIHGLRGIPYIVMSNIGATDLSAMWMSYVIPEHPLPSDLHPHLPPLKEGPFAATLRKYDGLPNCRGIILTENPLITALGLTVLKEAEERRDEDAATVDELMTNGQGRRRSSVVSDTGDEGRRENRRNSIQDRDDSFNASSFPSKSRKALNDSRYSLDRSRARIQLNVLKAQGVKASLLWKRVMRLVVVSRAILVDYAGPITIDGFEPTLKIEPKSSQRTSVDGTFKLENSPAVSPTTKEPINAKLKGLTLDPKPSGSKVYRSDPQLPGKLPVNIWMKIILLAEDSDDLTSCNQRLNIFHWSRSRVSLATGLEHLSEATEAQIRRVIGKVKGLTYEL
;
A
#
# COMPACT_ATOMS: atom_id res chain seq x y z
N MET A 1 -27.83 -18.86 -23.48
CA MET A 1 -28.10 -17.45 -23.17
C MET A 1 -27.20 -17.04 -22.01
N GLY A 2 -26.03 -16.47 -22.28
CA GLY A 2 -25.02 -16.12 -21.26
C GLY A 2 -25.40 -14.94 -20.37
N ARG A 3 -26.21 -14.01 -20.89
CA ARG A 3 -26.57 -12.76 -20.20
C ARG A 3 -27.92 -12.84 -19.47
N LEU A 4 -27.91 -12.48 -18.18
CA LEU A 4 -29.05 -12.43 -17.28
C LEU A 4 -29.35 -10.97 -16.90
N THR A 5 -30.24 -10.32 -17.65
CA THR A 5 -30.60 -8.91 -17.42
C THR A 5 -31.99 -8.78 -16.80
N TYR A 6 -32.08 -8.04 -15.69
CA TYR A 6 -33.31 -7.83 -14.93
C TYR A 6 -33.80 -6.37 -14.91
N VAL A 7 -33.11 -5.46 -15.61
CA VAL A 7 -33.45 -4.03 -15.72
C VAL A 7 -34.88 -3.80 -16.28
N ASN A 8 -35.32 -4.68 -17.18
CA ASN A 8 -36.68 -4.78 -17.73
C ASN A 8 -37.79 -5.10 -16.73
N ARG A 9 -37.47 -5.79 -15.62
CA ARG A 9 -38.47 -6.54 -14.85
C ARG A 9 -39.12 -5.68 -13.77
N LYS A 10 -40.45 -5.80 -13.64
CA LYS A 10 -41.23 -5.13 -12.58
C LYS A 10 -41.01 -5.73 -11.18
N ILE A 11 -40.37 -6.89 -11.07
CA ILE A 11 -40.12 -7.57 -9.80
C ILE A 11 -38.86 -6.95 -9.15
N THR A 12 -38.92 -6.66 -7.87
CA THR A 12 -37.84 -6.07 -7.07
C THR A 12 -37.61 -6.84 -5.76
N GLY A 13 -36.54 -6.50 -5.03
CA GLY A 13 -36.23 -7.05 -3.72
C GLY A 13 -36.00 -8.56 -3.70
N VAL A 14 -36.33 -9.19 -2.57
CA VAL A 14 -36.12 -10.62 -2.32
C VAL A 14 -36.81 -11.52 -3.35
N LYS A 15 -38.00 -11.14 -3.83
CA LYS A 15 -38.71 -11.90 -4.88
C LYS A 15 -37.93 -11.93 -6.19
N LEU A 16 -37.26 -10.83 -6.54
CA LEU A 16 -36.37 -10.82 -7.69
C LEU A 16 -35.14 -11.68 -7.41
N ALA A 17 -34.53 -11.56 -6.23
CA ALA A 17 -33.38 -12.36 -5.84
C ALA A 17 -33.67 -13.87 -5.97
N GLN A 18 -34.84 -14.34 -5.51
CA GLN A 18 -35.29 -15.72 -5.70
C GLN A 18 -35.52 -16.09 -7.17
N SER A 19 -35.92 -15.14 -8.02
CA SER A 19 -35.98 -15.38 -9.47
C SER A 19 -34.58 -15.52 -10.07
N ILE A 20 -33.63 -14.67 -9.66
CA ILE A 20 -32.23 -14.73 -10.10
C ILE A 20 -31.62 -16.05 -9.65
N GLN A 21 -31.77 -16.42 -8.38
CA GLN A 21 -31.33 -17.71 -7.84
C GLN A 21 -31.87 -18.88 -8.64
N ARG A 22 -33.18 -18.91 -8.93
CA ARG A 22 -33.76 -19.99 -9.77
C ARG A 22 -33.18 -20.01 -11.17
N ASP A 23 -32.94 -18.85 -11.78
CA ASP A 23 -32.33 -18.77 -13.12
C ASP A 23 -30.85 -19.20 -13.12
N ILE A 24 -30.11 -18.93 -12.04
CA ILE A 24 -28.75 -19.42 -11.80
C ILE A 24 -28.76 -20.94 -11.57
N GLN A 25 -29.63 -21.46 -10.71
CA GLN A 25 -29.75 -22.90 -10.42
C GLN A 25 -30.14 -23.72 -11.65
N LYS A 26 -30.89 -23.14 -12.60
CA LYS A 26 -31.16 -23.76 -13.90
C LYS A 26 -29.89 -23.96 -14.74
N ARG A 27 -28.76 -23.35 -14.40
CA ARG A 27 -27.47 -23.58 -15.06
C ARG A 27 -26.64 -24.67 -14.42
N ILE A 28 -26.96 -25.08 -13.20
CA ILE A 28 -26.24 -26.17 -12.51
C ILE A 28 -26.77 -27.51 -13.04
N PRO A 29 -26.01 -28.27 -13.83
CA PRO A 29 -26.47 -29.57 -14.31
C PRO A 29 -26.51 -30.58 -13.17
N LYS A 30 -27.59 -31.35 -13.09
CA LYS A 30 -27.67 -32.49 -12.17
C LYS A 30 -27.03 -33.72 -12.81
N ILE A 31 -26.63 -34.68 -12.00
CA ILE A 31 -26.10 -35.97 -12.46
C ILE A 31 -27.10 -36.61 -13.44
N GLY A 32 -26.64 -36.94 -14.65
CA GLY A 32 -27.46 -37.52 -15.73
C GLY A 32 -28.14 -36.51 -16.67
N GLU A 33 -27.97 -35.19 -16.49
CA GLU A 33 -28.51 -34.16 -17.39
C GLU A 33 -27.52 -33.78 -18.52
N ASP A 34 -27.09 -34.74 -19.34
CA ASP A 34 -26.03 -34.55 -20.36
C ASP A 34 -26.34 -33.41 -21.36
N LYS A 35 -27.60 -33.26 -21.76
CA LYS A 35 -28.04 -32.18 -22.65
C LYS A 35 -27.79 -30.79 -22.05
N LYS A 36 -27.96 -30.66 -20.73
CA LYS A 36 -27.80 -29.40 -20.01
C LYS A 36 -26.33 -29.11 -19.74
N LEU A 37 -25.55 -30.15 -19.40
CA LEU A 37 -24.10 -30.04 -19.32
C LEU A 37 -23.52 -29.55 -20.66
N ALA A 38 -23.94 -30.14 -21.78
CA ALA A 38 -23.54 -29.70 -23.11
C ALA A 38 -23.99 -28.26 -23.43
N ALA A 39 -25.15 -27.83 -22.93
CA ALA A 39 -25.63 -26.46 -23.10
C ALA A 39 -24.78 -25.45 -22.32
N VAL A 40 -24.38 -25.78 -21.08
CA VAL A 40 -23.49 -24.94 -20.25
C VAL A 40 -22.10 -24.88 -20.88
N GLN A 41 -21.57 -26.00 -21.38
CA GLN A 41 -20.26 -26.01 -22.07
C GLN A 41 -20.26 -25.18 -23.36
N ARG A 42 -21.40 -25.08 -24.06
CA ARG A 42 -21.55 -24.22 -25.24
C ARG A 42 -21.61 -22.73 -24.89
N ASP A 43 -22.16 -22.39 -23.72
CA ASP A 43 -22.34 -21.02 -23.26
C ASP A 43 -22.05 -20.90 -21.76
N PRO A 44 -20.75 -21.01 -21.37
CA PRO A 44 -20.35 -21.07 -19.97
C PRO A 44 -20.37 -19.70 -19.30
N VAL A 45 -20.47 -18.63 -20.08
CA VAL A 45 -20.34 -17.26 -19.56
C VAL A 45 -21.63 -16.84 -18.85
N VAL A 46 -21.47 -16.16 -17.72
CA VAL A 46 -22.54 -15.54 -16.94
C VAL A 46 -22.23 -14.07 -16.75
N GLU A 47 -23.15 -13.25 -17.27
CA GLU A 47 -23.21 -11.81 -17.06
C GLU A 47 -24.52 -11.50 -16.34
N LEU A 48 -24.46 -10.85 -15.18
CA LEU A 48 -25.64 -10.54 -14.37
C LEU A 48 -25.81 -9.04 -14.22
N ASP A 49 -26.97 -8.53 -14.65
CA ASP A 49 -27.36 -7.14 -14.46
C ASP A 49 -28.68 -7.04 -13.68
N ALA A 50 -28.55 -6.64 -12.42
CA ALA A 50 -29.65 -6.40 -11.49
C ALA A 50 -29.73 -4.92 -11.07
N THR A 51 -29.34 -3.99 -11.95
CA THR A 51 -29.32 -2.55 -11.65
C THR A 51 -30.68 -2.00 -11.19
N GLY A 52 -30.67 -1.25 -10.10
CA GLY A 52 -31.82 -0.47 -9.64
C GLY A 52 -32.99 -1.32 -9.11
N ARG A 53 -32.73 -2.56 -8.68
CA ARG A 53 -33.78 -3.53 -8.35
C ARG A 53 -34.10 -3.66 -6.86
N GLN A 54 -33.53 -2.79 -6.03
CA GLN A 54 -33.78 -2.75 -4.58
C GLN A 54 -33.55 -4.11 -3.91
N LEU A 55 -32.51 -4.85 -4.30
CA LEU A 55 -32.23 -6.17 -3.73
C LEU A 55 -32.09 -6.11 -2.19
N GLY A 56 -31.49 -5.04 -1.66
CA GLY A 56 -31.15 -4.93 -0.24
C GLY A 56 -30.18 -6.02 0.21
N GLU A 57 -29.92 -6.07 1.52
CA GLU A 57 -28.99 -7.04 2.11
C GLU A 57 -29.48 -8.49 1.99
N GLU A 58 -30.76 -8.76 2.22
CA GLU A 58 -31.32 -10.12 2.12
C GLU A 58 -31.31 -10.62 0.68
N GLY A 59 -31.69 -9.76 -0.28
CA GLY A 59 -31.73 -10.14 -1.69
C GLY A 59 -30.33 -10.39 -2.26
N ILE A 60 -29.33 -9.56 -1.90
CA ILE A 60 -27.97 -9.78 -2.38
C ILE A 60 -27.34 -11.04 -1.78
N ALA A 61 -27.67 -11.39 -0.53
CA ALA A 61 -27.22 -12.63 0.09
C ALA A 61 -27.68 -13.85 -0.71
N ILE A 62 -28.97 -13.93 -1.06
CA ILE A 62 -29.55 -15.01 -1.87
C ILE A 62 -28.87 -15.10 -3.24
N VAL A 63 -28.61 -13.95 -3.89
CA VAL A 63 -27.94 -13.92 -5.19
C VAL A 63 -26.48 -14.38 -5.08
N CYS A 64 -25.75 -13.91 -4.06
CA CYS A 64 -24.35 -14.28 -3.84
C CYS A 64 -24.19 -15.76 -3.51
N ASP A 65 -25.08 -16.33 -2.69
CA ASP A 65 -25.05 -17.77 -2.38
C ASP A 65 -25.30 -18.59 -3.65
N ALA A 66 -26.23 -18.17 -4.51
CA ALA A 66 -26.46 -18.82 -5.80
C ALA A 66 -25.26 -18.70 -6.75
N LEU A 67 -24.60 -17.54 -6.80
CA LEU A 67 -23.38 -17.35 -7.59
C LEU A 67 -22.23 -18.20 -7.06
N TYR A 68 -22.09 -18.31 -5.74
CA TYR A 68 -21.11 -19.17 -5.08
C TYR A 68 -21.33 -20.64 -5.46
N GLU A 69 -22.56 -21.15 -5.32
CA GLU A 69 -22.93 -22.52 -5.72
C GLU A 69 -22.64 -22.78 -7.21
N LEU A 70 -22.94 -21.80 -8.08
CA LEU A 70 -22.67 -21.94 -9.51
C LEU A 70 -21.16 -21.99 -9.80
N ALA A 71 -20.39 -21.10 -9.19
CA ALA A 71 -18.95 -20.99 -9.41
C ALA A 71 -18.19 -22.23 -8.93
N GLU A 72 -18.58 -22.81 -7.80
CA GLU A 72 -18.03 -24.06 -7.25
C GLU A 72 -18.19 -25.25 -8.21
N THR A 73 -19.13 -25.21 -9.16
CA THR A 73 -19.23 -26.26 -10.19
C THR A 73 -18.04 -26.27 -11.15
N GLY A 74 -17.34 -25.13 -11.31
CA GLY A 74 -16.29 -24.95 -12.32
C GLY A 74 -16.77 -24.99 -13.77
N LEU A 75 -18.09 -25.08 -14.01
CA LEU A 75 -18.66 -25.21 -15.35
C LEU A 75 -19.03 -23.87 -15.98
N SER A 76 -19.30 -22.86 -15.16
CA SER A 76 -19.68 -21.51 -15.59
C SER A 76 -18.64 -20.48 -15.17
N ARG A 77 -18.43 -19.47 -16.01
CA ARG A 77 -17.51 -18.35 -15.77
C ARG A 77 -18.31 -17.08 -15.57
N ILE A 78 -18.26 -16.53 -14.35
CA ILE A 78 -18.92 -15.27 -14.03
C ILE A 78 -17.98 -14.14 -14.43
N GLU A 79 -18.32 -13.42 -15.49
CA GLU A 79 -17.44 -12.37 -16.07
C GLU A 79 -17.91 -10.96 -15.68
N GLU A 80 -19.23 -10.71 -15.53
CA GLU A 80 -19.76 -9.37 -15.25
C GLU A 80 -20.87 -9.40 -14.18
N LEU A 81 -20.73 -8.54 -13.17
CA LEU A 81 -21.71 -8.37 -12.09
C LEU A 81 -22.06 -6.89 -11.90
N ASN A 82 -23.31 -6.53 -12.19
CA ASN A 82 -23.83 -5.18 -11.95
C ASN A 82 -24.96 -5.21 -10.90
N PHE A 83 -24.62 -4.70 -9.73
CA PHE A 83 -25.50 -4.54 -8.57
C PHE A 83 -25.70 -3.07 -8.20
N SER A 84 -25.51 -2.15 -9.14
CA SER A 84 -25.69 -0.73 -8.86
C SER A 84 -27.14 -0.38 -8.48
N GLY A 85 -27.35 0.59 -7.58
CA GLY A 85 -28.70 1.07 -7.25
C GLY A 85 -29.57 0.10 -6.43
N ASN A 86 -28.98 -0.76 -5.60
CA ASN A 86 -29.70 -1.83 -4.90
C ASN A 86 -29.86 -1.64 -3.38
N GLY A 87 -29.39 -0.53 -2.83
CA GLY A 87 -29.45 -0.27 -1.39
C GLY A 87 -28.53 -1.19 -0.59
N LEU A 88 -27.38 -1.58 -1.16
CA LEU A 88 -26.39 -2.41 -0.47
C LEU A 88 -25.73 -1.63 0.67
N THR A 89 -25.45 -2.31 1.77
CA THR A 89 -24.80 -1.78 2.98
C THR A 89 -23.40 -2.37 3.15
N ALA A 90 -22.64 -1.95 4.16
CA ALA A 90 -21.36 -2.60 4.47
C ALA A 90 -21.55 -4.10 4.81
N SER A 91 -22.61 -4.48 5.52
CA SER A 91 -22.95 -5.88 5.80
C SER A 91 -23.18 -6.71 4.53
N SER A 92 -23.65 -6.09 3.44
CA SER A 92 -23.82 -6.76 2.15
C SER A 92 -22.48 -7.25 1.54
N LEU A 93 -21.37 -6.60 1.90
CA LEU A 93 -20.04 -6.89 1.37
C LEU A 93 -19.52 -8.27 1.79
N ARG A 94 -19.94 -8.80 2.94
CA ARG A 94 -19.55 -10.16 3.37
C ARG A 94 -20.04 -11.24 2.41
N HIS A 95 -21.23 -11.04 1.82
CA HIS A 95 -21.80 -11.96 0.85
C HIS A 95 -21.10 -11.82 -0.51
N LEU A 96 -20.81 -10.58 -0.91
CA LEU A 96 -20.04 -10.30 -2.13
C LEU A 96 -18.62 -10.87 -2.03
N ARG A 97 -17.93 -10.69 -0.90
CA ARG A 97 -16.61 -11.28 -0.62
C ARG A 97 -16.62 -12.79 -0.92
N ARG A 98 -17.61 -13.50 -0.37
CA ARG A 98 -17.74 -14.95 -0.55
C ARG A 98 -17.94 -15.31 -2.02
N ALA A 99 -18.88 -14.66 -2.71
CA ALA A 99 -19.15 -14.93 -4.12
C ALA A 99 -17.93 -14.61 -5.01
N ILE A 100 -17.29 -13.45 -4.80
CA ILE A 100 -16.13 -12.99 -5.60
C ILE A 100 -14.94 -13.93 -5.43
N SER A 101 -14.71 -14.48 -4.23
CA SER A 101 -13.57 -15.36 -3.95
C SER A 101 -13.53 -16.64 -4.80
N VAL A 102 -14.66 -17.03 -5.40
CA VAL A 102 -14.79 -18.19 -6.29
C VAL A 102 -15.01 -17.81 -7.76
N CYS A 103 -14.91 -16.52 -8.11
CA CYS A 103 -15.12 -16.02 -9.47
C CYS A 103 -13.79 -15.55 -10.11
N PRO A 104 -12.86 -16.46 -10.48
CA PRO A 104 -11.53 -16.08 -11.00
C PRO A 104 -11.59 -15.33 -12.35
N ASP A 105 -12.67 -15.54 -13.11
CA ASP A 105 -12.90 -14.93 -14.42
C ASP A 105 -13.61 -13.57 -14.36
N LEU A 106 -13.87 -13.03 -13.17
CA LEU A 106 -14.57 -11.76 -13.00
C LEU A 106 -13.79 -10.64 -13.71
N ARG A 107 -14.48 -9.89 -14.58
CA ARG A 107 -13.95 -8.78 -15.38
C ARG A 107 -14.54 -7.44 -14.97
N ASP A 108 -15.79 -7.43 -14.53
CA ASP A 108 -16.51 -6.20 -14.18
C ASP A 108 -17.30 -6.36 -12.89
N LEU A 109 -17.11 -5.44 -11.95
CA LEU A 109 -17.95 -5.30 -10.78
C LEU A 109 -18.43 -3.85 -10.63
N ASP A 110 -19.74 -3.65 -10.71
CA ASP A 110 -20.39 -2.38 -10.42
C ASP A 110 -21.29 -2.51 -9.18
N ILE A 111 -20.88 -1.89 -8.07
CA ILE A 111 -21.66 -1.75 -6.83
C ILE A 111 -21.97 -0.27 -6.53
N SER A 112 -22.01 0.58 -7.55
CA SER A 112 -22.29 2.01 -7.39
C SER A 112 -23.74 2.33 -7.01
N HIS A 113 -24.00 3.56 -6.56
CA HIS A 113 -25.33 4.03 -6.17
C HIS A 113 -25.97 3.15 -5.08
N ASN A 114 -25.20 2.77 -4.09
CA ASN A 114 -25.66 2.01 -2.94
C ASN A 114 -25.50 2.85 -1.66
N THR A 115 -25.67 2.23 -0.51
CA THR A 115 -25.62 2.87 0.80
C THR A 115 -24.46 2.34 1.65
N ILE A 116 -23.36 1.96 1.00
CA ILE A 116 -22.18 1.40 1.69
C ILE A 116 -21.49 2.54 2.45
N LYS A 117 -21.54 2.44 3.79
CA LYS A 117 -20.93 3.37 4.74
C LYS A 117 -20.15 2.57 5.76
N ILE A 118 -18.96 3.05 6.12
CA ILE A 118 -18.14 2.44 7.18
C ILE A 118 -18.32 3.26 8.46
N ALA A 119 -19.10 2.75 9.41
CA ALA A 119 -19.43 3.45 10.66
C ALA A 119 -19.08 2.65 11.93
N SER A 120 -18.91 1.33 11.81
CA SER A 120 -18.57 0.41 12.89
C SER A 120 -17.32 -0.40 12.59
N VAL A 121 -16.82 -1.12 13.59
CA VAL A 121 -15.71 -2.08 13.43
C VAL A 121 -16.13 -3.23 12.52
N GLU A 122 -17.37 -3.72 12.63
CA GLU A 122 -17.91 -4.76 11.76
C GLU A 122 -17.98 -4.29 10.30
N ASP A 123 -18.39 -3.04 10.04
CA ASP A 123 -18.38 -2.47 8.68
C ASP A 123 -16.96 -2.45 8.10
N LEU A 124 -15.97 -2.10 8.93
CA LEU A 124 -14.57 -2.08 8.55
C LEU A 124 -14.06 -3.48 8.21
N GLU A 125 -14.37 -4.49 9.03
CA GLU A 125 -14.02 -5.88 8.74
C GLU A 125 -14.66 -6.38 7.43
N ASN A 126 -15.92 -6.02 7.19
CA ASN A 126 -16.63 -6.34 5.95
C ASN A 126 -15.99 -5.65 4.73
N TRP A 127 -15.57 -4.39 4.88
CA TRP A 127 -14.88 -3.64 3.82
C TRP A 127 -13.51 -4.23 3.51
N VAL A 128 -12.67 -4.47 4.52
CA VAL A 128 -11.35 -5.09 4.37
C VAL A 128 -11.49 -6.47 3.73
N GLY A 129 -12.37 -7.32 4.25
CA GLY A 129 -12.58 -8.65 3.72
C GLY A 129 -13.06 -8.65 2.26
N PHE A 130 -13.88 -7.68 1.88
CA PHE A 130 -14.28 -7.49 0.48
C PHE A 130 -13.11 -7.10 -0.41
N LEU A 131 -12.27 -6.15 0.02
CA LEU A 131 -11.09 -5.75 -0.74
C LEU A 131 -10.06 -6.88 -0.88
N GLU A 132 -9.83 -7.65 0.18
CA GLU A 132 -8.94 -8.82 0.17
C GLU A 132 -9.41 -9.91 -0.80
N SER A 133 -10.71 -9.96 -1.14
CA SER A 133 -11.22 -10.95 -2.10
C SER A 133 -10.69 -10.75 -3.52
N PHE A 134 -10.11 -9.58 -3.82
CA PHE A 134 -9.50 -9.27 -5.11
C PHE A 134 -8.08 -9.84 -5.25
N ALA A 135 -7.41 -10.20 -4.15
CA ALA A 135 -5.98 -10.52 -4.12
C ALA A 135 -5.56 -11.59 -5.15
N ASN A 136 -6.44 -12.53 -5.48
CA ASN A 136 -6.17 -13.60 -6.44
C ASN A 136 -6.85 -13.44 -7.80
N LEU A 137 -7.62 -12.36 -8.01
CA LEU A 137 -8.33 -12.12 -9.27
C LEU A 137 -7.37 -11.54 -10.29
N LYS A 138 -7.31 -12.17 -11.47
CA LYS A 138 -6.37 -11.80 -12.55
C LYS A 138 -7.05 -11.17 -13.77
N CYS A 139 -8.38 -11.11 -13.76
CA CYS A 139 -9.17 -10.74 -14.94
C CYS A 139 -9.93 -9.41 -14.80
N VAL A 140 -9.96 -8.83 -13.59
CA VAL A 140 -10.80 -7.66 -13.29
C VAL A 140 -10.30 -6.45 -14.06
N ARG A 141 -11.15 -5.93 -14.95
CA ARG A 141 -10.88 -4.73 -15.75
C ARG A 141 -11.42 -3.47 -15.09
N ARG A 142 -12.53 -3.58 -14.36
CA ARG A 142 -13.16 -2.44 -13.70
C ARG A 142 -13.79 -2.80 -12.37
N LEU A 143 -13.53 -1.97 -11.38
CA LEU A 143 -14.20 -1.92 -10.09
C LEU A 143 -14.84 -0.55 -9.91
N LYS A 144 -16.18 -0.52 -9.81
CA LYS A 144 -16.92 0.73 -9.66
C LYS A 144 -17.69 0.75 -8.33
N ILE A 145 -17.29 1.68 -7.46
CA ILE A 145 -17.84 1.85 -6.11
C ILE A 145 -18.45 3.25 -5.89
N SER A 146 -18.57 4.05 -6.95
CA SER A 146 -19.10 5.42 -6.92
C SER A 146 -20.47 5.55 -6.26
N HIS A 147 -20.80 6.75 -5.78
CA HIS A 147 -22.10 7.08 -5.17
C HIS A 147 -22.44 6.17 -3.97
N ASN A 148 -21.45 5.91 -3.13
CA ASN A 148 -21.59 5.27 -1.83
C ASN A 148 -20.95 6.18 -0.77
N PRO A 149 -21.58 6.42 0.40
CA PRO A 149 -21.04 7.30 1.45
C PRO A 149 -19.86 6.65 2.22
N LEU A 150 -18.78 6.32 1.52
CA LEU A 150 -17.59 5.64 2.05
C LEU A 150 -16.76 6.55 2.99
N GLY A 151 -16.55 7.80 2.59
CA GLY A 151 -15.74 8.79 3.31
C GLY A 151 -14.24 8.52 3.30
N ASP A 152 -13.47 9.43 3.91
CA ASP A 152 -11.99 9.37 3.90
C ASP A 152 -11.44 8.10 4.54
N PHE A 153 -12.10 7.62 5.59
CA PHE A 153 -11.68 6.43 6.33
C PHE A 153 -11.68 5.17 5.47
N ALA A 154 -12.74 4.96 4.68
CA ALA A 154 -12.84 3.81 3.78
C ALA A 154 -11.84 3.89 2.63
N VAL A 155 -11.52 5.11 2.15
CA VAL A 155 -10.49 5.36 1.13
C VAL A 155 -9.09 5.09 1.68
N GLU A 156 -8.81 5.52 2.91
CA GLU A 156 -7.55 5.19 3.59
C GLU A 156 -7.36 3.67 3.67
N VAL A 157 -8.39 2.95 4.11
CA VAL A 157 -8.36 1.48 4.21
C VAL A 157 -8.22 0.82 2.84
N PHE A 158 -8.88 1.36 1.81
CA PHE A 158 -8.70 0.88 0.43
C PHE A 158 -7.22 0.93 0.03
N PHE A 159 -6.58 2.08 0.22
CA PHE A 159 -5.18 2.26 -0.16
C PHE A 159 -4.20 1.54 0.78
N GLN A 160 -4.60 1.29 2.02
CA GLN A 160 -3.87 0.40 2.91
C GLN A 160 -3.85 -1.04 2.37
N VAL A 161 -5.02 -1.59 2.03
CA VAL A 161 -5.10 -2.96 1.47
C VAL A 161 -4.32 -3.02 0.16
N TYR A 162 -4.50 -2.02 -0.72
CA TYR A 162 -3.71 -1.87 -1.95
C TYR A 162 -2.19 -1.90 -1.69
N ALA A 163 -1.73 -1.19 -0.66
CA ALA A 163 -0.31 -1.12 -0.34
C ALA A 163 0.25 -2.45 0.18
N LEU A 164 -0.56 -3.18 0.95
CA LEU A 164 -0.19 -4.49 1.50
C LEU A 164 -0.31 -5.65 0.49
N GLU A 165 -0.99 -5.44 -0.63
CA GLU A 165 -1.00 -6.42 -1.72
C GLU A 165 0.41 -6.62 -2.31
N ARG A 166 0.64 -7.83 -2.81
CA ARG A 166 1.90 -8.16 -3.49
C ARG A 166 2.08 -7.27 -4.71
N SER A 167 3.33 -6.89 -4.96
CA SER A 167 3.70 -6.19 -6.19
C SER A 167 3.35 -7.04 -7.41
N ILE A 168 2.85 -6.40 -8.45
CA ILE A 168 2.56 -7.05 -9.73
C ILE A 168 3.74 -6.90 -10.66
N PHE A 169 4.02 -7.95 -11.43
CA PHE A 169 5.06 -7.94 -12.44
C PHE A 169 4.43 -7.85 -13.83
N ILE A 170 4.80 -6.81 -14.57
CA ILE A 170 4.42 -6.68 -15.97
C ILE A 170 5.72 -6.69 -16.80
N PRO A 171 5.88 -7.68 -17.69
CA PRO A 171 7.02 -7.76 -18.59
C PRO A 171 7.07 -6.52 -19.48
N TYR A 172 8.21 -5.85 -19.48
CA TYR A 172 8.46 -4.74 -20.39
C TYR A 172 8.71 -5.30 -21.80
N ASP A 173 7.91 -4.91 -22.80
CA ASP A 173 8.17 -5.35 -24.18
C ASP A 173 9.25 -4.47 -24.81
N PHE A 174 10.48 -4.98 -24.85
CA PHE A 174 11.62 -4.34 -25.53
C PHE A 174 11.44 -4.25 -27.07
N GLY A 175 10.35 -4.76 -27.63
CA GLY A 175 10.12 -4.93 -29.07
C GLY A 175 10.06 -3.68 -29.95
N HIS A 176 10.25 -2.48 -29.40
CA HIS A 176 10.37 -1.23 -30.19
C HIS A 176 11.79 -0.63 -30.19
N ALA A 177 12.71 -1.12 -29.36
CA ALA A 177 14.13 -0.86 -29.57
C ALA A 177 14.58 -1.70 -30.77
N GLY A 178 14.98 -1.03 -31.85
CA GLY A 178 15.09 -1.60 -33.19
C GLY A 178 15.80 -2.96 -33.25
N LYS A 179 15.33 -3.79 -34.18
CA LYS A 179 16.06 -4.97 -34.66
C LYS A 179 17.45 -4.55 -35.16
N SER A 180 18.43 -4.46 -34.26
CA SER A 180 19.83 -4.56 -34.62
C SER A 180 20.20 -6.04 -34.51
N ASP A 181 20.67 -6.61 -35.62
CA ASP A 181 21.07 -8.02 -35.81
C ASP A 181 22.29 -8.46 -34.97
N ALA A 182 22.42 -8.00 -33.73
CA ALA A 182 23.43 -8.48 -32.80
C ALA A 182 22.79 -9.44 -31.80
N ALA A 183 22.79 -10.72 -32.16
CA ALA A 183 22.57 -11.81 -31.22
C ALA A 183 23.73 -11.82 -30.22
N ASP A 184 23.51 -11.29 -29.03
CA ASP A 184 24.37 -11.55 -27.88
C ASP A 184 23.51 -11.67 -26.61
N GLU A 185 23.83 -12.68 -25.81
CA GLU A 185 23.12 -13.16 -24.62
C GLU A 185 22.66 -12.04 -23.68
N LEU A 186 21.33 -11.93 -23.49
CA LEU A 186 20.74 -11.19 -22.37
C LEU A 186 20.88 -12.03 -21.10
N THR A 187 21.90 -11.71 -20.31
CA THR A 187 21.91 -12.02 -18.88
C THR A 187 21.02 -11.03 -18.15
N ASP A 188 20.33 -11.49 -17.10
CA ASP A 188 19.64 -10.64 -16.10
C ASP A 188 20.68 -9.70 -15.47
N VAL A 189 20.85 -8.52 -16.04
CA VAL A 189 21.68 -7.46 -15.47
C VAL A 189 20.77 -6.58 -14.64
N ASP A 190 20.92 -6.70 -13.32
CA ASP A 190 20.35 -5.79 -12.34
C ASP A 190 20.94 -4.38 -12.58
N TYR A 191 20.23 -3.56 -13.35
CA TYR A 191 20.66 -2.20 -13.67
C TYR A 191 20.46 -1.28 -12.46
N SER A 192 21.39 -1.33 -11.51
CA SER A 192 21.53 -0.31 -10.47
C SER A 192 22.25 0.92 -11.04
N VAL A 193 21.58 2.06 -11.05
CA VAL A 193 22.17 3.37 -11.40
C VAL A 193 22.45 4.10 -10.10
N GLU A 194 23.62 4.75 -9.97
CA GLU A 194 24.10 5.38 -8.72
C GLU A 194 22.97 6.02 -7.86
N GLY A 195 22.56 5.31 -6.80
CA GLY A 195 21.59 5.78 -5.79
C GLY A 195 20.12 5.40 -6.02
N PHE A 196 19.75 4.76 -7.12
CA PHE A 196 18.37 4.38 -7.44
C PHE A 196 18.28 2.96 -8.03
N ASP A 197 17.33 2.18 -7.51
CA ASP A 197 16.91 0.90 -8.10
C ASP A 197 15.92 1.23 -9.24
N ILE A 198 16.19 0.74 -10.46
CA ILE A 198 15.17 0.73 -11.51
C ILE A 198 14.19 -0.39 -11.15
N ARG A 199 13.01 -0.04 -10.65
CA ARG A 199 11.97 -1.02 -10.32
C ARG A 199 10.95 -1.08 -11.44
N SER A 200 10.58 -2.30 -11.81
CA SER A 200 9.36 -2.55 -12.58
C SER A 200 8.24 -2.83 -11.60
N SER A 201 7.30 -1.89 -11.47
CA SER A 201 5.98 -2.17 -10.91
C SER A 201 4.98 -1.80 -11.98
N GLY A 202 4.16 -2.76 -12.42
CA GLY A 202 3.08 -2.39 -13.31
C GLY A 202 3.49 -2.00 -14.74
N GLY A 203 4.66 -2.42 -15.23
CA GLY A 203 5.02 -2.23 -16.65
C GLY A 203 5.57 -0.84 -16.95
N HIS A 204 5.52 0.04 -15.95
CA HIS A 204 6.36 1.21 -15.88
C HIS A 204 7.59 0.91 -15.04
N LEU A 205 8.75 1.20 -15.62
CA LEU A 205 9.96 1.31 -14.85
C LEU A 205 9.96 2.68 -14.18
N TYR A 206 10.29 2.72 -12.90
CA TYR A 206 10.47 3.97 -12.16
C TYR A 206 11.69 3.85 -11.23
N LEU A 207 12.21 4.99 -10.83
CA LEU A 207 13.35 5.06 -9.94
C LEU A 207 12.89 5.02 -8.49
N ALA A 208 13.14 3.91 -7.82
CA ALA A 208 13.00 3.81 -6.37
C ALA A 208 14.35 4.13 -5.70
N PRO A 209 14.37 4.89 -4.60
CA PRO A 209 15.60 5.07 -3.82
C PRO A 209 16.05 3.73 -3.23
N HIS A 210 17.37 3.48 -3.28
CA HIS A 210 17.99 2.23 -2.84
C HIS A 210 17.65 1.93 -1.38
N ASN A 211 17.03 0.77 -1.10
CA ASN A 211 16.69 0.35 0.26
C ASN A 211 17.84 -0.51 0.82
N THR A 212 18.88 0.13 1.36
CA THR A 212 20.15 -0.51 1.76
C THR A 212 20.08 -1.45 2.97
N HIS A 213 18.90 -1.96 3.38
CA HIS A 213 18.75 -2.65 4.66
C HIS A 213 17.94 -3.96 4.70
N THR A 214 17.54 -4.57 3.57
CA THR A 214 16.67 -5.78 3.62
C THR A 214 17.36 -7.13 3.41
N ASN A 215 18.63 -7.19 2.99
CA ASN A 215 19.30 -8.47 2.69
C ASN A 215 19.60 -9.40 3.90
N TYR A 216 19.18 -9.06 5.12
CA TYR A 216 19.40 -9.90 6.31
C TYR A 216 18.13 -10.56 6.89
N LEU A 217 16.93 -10.26 6.38
CA LEU A 217 15.67 -10.70 7.04
C LEU A 217 14.74 -11.58 6.20
N ASP A 218 14.92 -11.68 4.88
CA ASP A 218 14.05 -12.52 4.04
C ASP A 218 14.25 -14.03 4.23
N ASN A 219 15.39 -14.46 4.81
CA ASN A 219 15.67 -15.89 5.05
C ASN A 219 14.91 -16.52 6.22
N ILE A 220 14.08 -15.77 6.97
CA ILE A 220 13.42 -16.28 8.19
C ILE A 220 11.93 -16.62 7.95
N ALA A 221 11.29 -16.08 6.91
CA ALA A 221 9.86 -16.31 6.65
C ALA A 221 9.55 -17.60 5.87
N GLU A 222 10.50 -18.18 5.13
CA GLU A 222 10.26 -19.35 4.28
C GLU A 222 10.54 -20.72 4.93
N SER A 223 11.06 -20.77 6.16
CA SER A 223 11.51 -22.04 6.78
C SER A 223 10.43 -22.84 7.55
N SER A 224 9.14 -22.46 7.51
CA SER A 224 8.11 -23.12 8.34
C SER A 224 6.97 -23.83 7.59
N ARG A 225 7.12 -24.19 6.32
CA ARG A 225 6.07 -24.98 5.60
C ARG A 225 6.58 -26.16 4.79
N LYS A 226 7.49 -26.99 5.32
CA LYS A 226 7.65 -28.37 4.81
C LYS A 226 8.03 -29.33 5.93
N ALA A 227 7.03 -30.02 6.49
CA ALA A 227 7.25 -31.29 7.16
C ALA A 227 6.01 -32.20 7.01
N SER A 228 6.27 -33.39 6.47
CA SER A 228 5.48 -34.63 6.58
C SER A 228 4.16 -34.72 5.78
N ILE A 229 4.16 -35.55 4.73
CA ILE A 229 3.68 -36.94 4.78
C ILE A 229 4.38 -37.70 3.64
N GLY A 230 5.13 -38.75 4.00
CA GLY A 230 5.65 -39.72 3.07
C GLY A 230 4.70 -40.90 2.91
N THR A 231 4.51 -41.38 1.69
CA THR A 231 4.20 -42.80 1.42
C THR A 231 4.74 -43.15 0.04
N THR A 232 5.71 -44.04 0.03
CA THR A 232 6.27 -44.74 -1.13
C THR A 232 5.33 -45.87 -1.55
N ILE A 233 5.21 -46.12 -2.87
CA ILE A 233 5.59 -47.39 -3.55
C ILE A 233 5.16 -47.36 -5.04
N SER A 234 6.20 -47.43 -5.88
CA SER A 234 6.38 -48.05 -7.22
C SER A 234 5.33 -47.99 -8.34
N GLY A 235 5.81 -47.61 -9.53
CA GLY A 235 5.73 -48.52 -10.69
C GLY A 235 5.34 -47.91 -12.05
N GLY A 236 6.33 -47.53 -12.85
CA GLY A 236 6.36 -47.89 -14.28
C GLY A 236 5.88 -46.88 -15.34
N LEU A 237 6.82 -46.63 -16.27
CA LEU A 237 6.66 -46.32 -17.70
C LEU A 237 6.47 -44.85 -18.12
N LEU A 238 7.60 -44.27 -18.55
CA LEU A 238 7.73 -43.10 -19.40
C LEU A 238 7.15 -43.35 -20.81
N PRO A 239 6.73 -42.28 -21.51
CA PRO A 239 7.18 -42.12 -22.89
C PRO A 239 7.76 -40.73 -23.19
N SER A 240 8.96 -40.78 -23.77
CA SER A 240 9.57 -39.94 -24.81
C SER A 240 9.16 -38.47 -24.93
N SER A 241 10.15 -37.63 -24.63
CA SER A 241 10.31 -36.22 -25.02
C SER A 241 10.15 -35.97 -26.53
N SER A 242 9.32 -34.97 -26.86
CA SER A 242 9.24 -34.27 -28.16
C SER A 242 10.08 -32.97 -28.08
N PRO A 243 10.64 -32.46 -29.19
CA PRO A 243 11.86 -31.67 -29.17
C PRO A 243 11.66 -30.20 -28.81
N HIS A 244 12.70 -29.66 -28.21
CA HIS A 244 12.91 -28.27 -27.84
C HIS A 244 12.51 -27.27 -28.94
N SER A 245 11.47 -26.48 -28.64
CA SER A 245 11.29 -25.14 -29.20
C SER A 245 12.09 -24.18 -28.34
N LEU A 246 13.10 -23.53 -28.92
CA LEU A 246 13.83 -22.41 -28.33
C LEU A 246 12.96 -21.15 -28.43
N ASP A 247 11.85 -21.13 -27.70
CA ASP A 247 11.23 -19.88 -27.26
C ASP A 247 11.46 -19.85 -25.75
N ALA A 248 12.38 -18.99 -25.30
CA ALA A 248 12.47 -18.66 -23.89
C ALA A 248 11.08 -18.13 -23.49
N ALA A 249 10.33 -18.93 -22.72
CA ALA A 249 9.01 -18.57 -22.26
C ALA A 249 9.14 -17.25 -21.50
N ARG A 250 8.69 -16.14 -22.11
CA ARG A 250 8.51 -14.87 -21.42
C ARG A 250 7.72 -15.18 -20.16
N ASP A 251 8.25 -14.85 -18.99
CA ASP A 251 7.52 -15.06 -17.74
C ASP A 251 6.14 -14.39 -17.87
N PRO A 252 5.04 -15.14 -17.67
CA PRO A 252 3.71 -14.59 -17.82
C PRO A 252 3.53 -13.47 -16.82
N ALA A 253 3.04 -12.31 -17.27
CA ALA A 253 2.75 -11.19 -16.40
C ALA A 253 1.91 -11.65 -15.20
N ASP A 254 2.38 -11.38 -13.98
CA ASP A 254 1.64 -11.73 -12.78
C ASP A 254 0.80 -10.53 -12.32
N ILE A 255 -0.32 -10.34 -13.02
CA ILE A 255 -1.29 -9.30 -12.73
C ILE A 255 -2.38 -9.90 -11.85
N HIS A 256 -2.58 -9.31 -10.68
CA HIS A 256 -3.59 -9.73 -9.71
C HIS A 256 -3.94 -8.59 -8.74
N GLY A 257 -4.95 -8.80 -7.90
CA GLY A 257 -5.28 -7.87 -6.83
C GLY A 257 -5.91 -6.57 -7.32
N LEU A 258 -6.06 -5.62 -6.41
CA LEU A 258 -6.43 -4.22 -6.69
C LEU A 258 -5.37 -3.53 -7.56
N ARG A 259 -4.08 -3.87 -7.39
CA ARG A 259 -2.99 -3.32 -8.23
C ARG A 259 -3.15 -3.70 -9.71
N GLY A 260 -3.77 -4.84 -10.01
CA GLY A 260 -4.00 -5.33 -11.36
C GLY A 260 -5.27 -4.82 -12.05
N ILE A 261 -6.04 -3.92 -11.43
CA ILE A 261 -7.31 -3.41 -12.00
C ILE A 261 -7.07 -2.13 -12.80
N PRO A 262 -7.29 -2.13 -14.12
CA PRO A 262 -7.16 -0.95 -14.98
C PRO A 262 -8.05 0.23 -14.60
N TYR A 263 -9.28 0.00 -14.13
CA TYR A 263 -10.18 1.11 -13.79
C TYR A 263 -10.80 0.93 -12.42
N ILE A 264 -10.41 1.78 -11.48
CA ILE A 264 -11.03 1.86 -10.15
C ILE A 264 -11.77 3.20 -10.04
N VAL A 265 -13.10 3.15 -9.99
CA VAL A 265 -13.95 4.34 -10.08
C VAL A 265 -14.59 4.65 -8.73
N MET A 266 -14.19 5.79 -8.16
CA MET A 266 -14.55 6.26 -6.81
C MET A 266 -15.15 7.68 -6.84
N SER A 267 -16.18 7.89 -7.65
CA SER A 267 -16.86 9.20 -7.77
C SER A 267 -17.92 9.39 -6.69
N ASN A 268 -18.05 10.62 -6.16
CA ASN A 268 -19.07 11.00 -5.19
C ASN A 268 -19.20 10.01 -4.01
N ILE A 269 -18.07 9.69 -3.38
CA ILE A 269 -17.99 8.75 -2.26
C ILE A 269 -17.85 9.43 -0.88
N GLY A 270 -17.97 10.76 -0.83
CA GLY A 270 -17.70 11.54 0.37
C GLY A 270 -16.21 11.74 0.66
N ALA A 271 -15.35 11.55 -0.35
CA ALA A 271 -13.91 11.80 -0.25
C ALA A 271 -13.60 13.29 -0.14
N THR A 272 -12.69 13.67 0.76
CA THR A 272 -12.19 15.03 0.94
C THR A 272 -10.73 15.15 0.50
N ASP A 273 -10.09 16.28 0.81
CA ASP A 273 -8.64 16.47 0.61
C ASP A 273 -7.79 15.38 1.28
N LEU A 274 -8.27 14.77 2.38
CA LEU A 274 -7.55 13.67 3.03
C LEU A 274 -7.49 12.42 2.13
N SER A 275 -8.61 12.04 1.51
CA SER A 275 -8.64 10.99 0.49
C SER A 275 -7.73 11.30 -0.69
N ALA A 276 -7.74 12.54 -1.18
CA ALA A 276 -6.88 12.97 -2.27
C ALA A 276 -5.39 12.83 -1.91
N MET A 277 -5.02 13.17 -0.66
CA MET A 277 -3.67 12.97 -0.15
C MET A 277 -3.29 11.48 -0.11
N TRP A 278 -4.16 10.58 0.38
CA TRP A 278 -3.87 9.13 0.38
C TRP A 278 -3.67 8.59 -1.03
N MET A 279 -4.58 8.92 -1.95
CA MET A 279 -4.49 8.53 -3.35
C MET A 279 -3.20 9.04 -4.01
N SER A 280 -2.74 10.24 -3.64
CA SER A 280 -1.51 10.81 -4.19
C SER A 280 -0.26 9.94 -3.95
N TYR A 281 -0.26 9.11 -2.91
CA TYR A 281 0.83 8.17 -2.66
C TYR A 281 0.76 6.94 -3.56
N VAL A 282 -0.45 6.55 -3.98
CA VAL A 282 -0.69 5.37 -4.81
C VAL A 282 -0.58 5.67 -6.31
N ILE A 283 -0.98 6.86 -6.76
CA ILE A 283 -0.96 7.23 -8.19
C ILE A 283 0.39 6.94 -8.86
N PRO A 284 1.56 7.34 -8.29
CA PRO A 284 2.85 7.10 -8.95
C PRO A 284 3.19 5.62 -9.15
N GLU A 285 2.65 4.75 -8.30
CA GLU A 285 2.95 3.32 -8.26
C GLU A 285 1.89 2.47 -9.00
N HIS A 286 0.73 3.05 -9.30
CA HIS A 286 -0.35 2.34 -9.97
C HIS A 286 -0.12 2.30 -11.49
N PRO A 287 -0.10 1.10 -12.10
CA PRO A 287 0.05 0.93 -13.56
C PRO A 287 -0.97 1.75 -14.35
N LEU A 288 -0.62 2.16 -15.56
CA LEU A 288 -1.62 2.73 -16.45
C LEU A 288 -2.51 1.61 -17.03
N PRO A 289 -3.77 1.93 -17.40
CA PRO A 289 -4.61 0.99 -18.13
C PRO A 289 -3.91 0.45 -19.39
N SER A 290 -3.19 1.30 -20.12
CA SER A 290 -2.43 0.94 -21.32
C SER A 290 -1.41 -0.18 -21.08
N ASP A 291 -0.84 -0.25 -19.88
CA ASP A 291 0.19 -1.22 -19.52
C ASP A 291 -0.45 -2.52 -19.03
N LEU A 292 -1.65 -2.46 -18.45
CA LEU A 292 -2.39 -3.63 -17.96
C LEU A 292 -3.15 -4.35 -19.09
N HIS A 293 -3.76 -3.61 -20.01
CA HIS A 293 -4.63 -4.18 -21.05
C HIS A 293 -4.01 -5.31 -21.88
N PRO A 294 -2.74 -5.22 -22.34
CA PRO A 294 -2.10 -6.25 -23.17
C PRO A 294 -1.96 -7.61 -22.47
N HIS A 295 -1.91 -7.62 -21.16
CA HIS A 295 -1.64 -8.81 -20.36
C HIS A 295 -2.91 -9.42 -19.75
N LEU A 296 -4.05 -8.73 -19.86
CA LEU A 296 -5.35 -9.24 -19.42
C LEU A 296 -6.01 -10.08 -20.53
N PRO A 297 -6.82 -11.10 -20.20
CA PRO A 297 -7.47 -11.96 -21.20
C PRO A 297 -8.25 -11.17 -22.26
N PRO A 298 -8.18 -11.53 -23.55
CA PRO A 298 -8.79 -10.76 -24.63
C PRO A 298 -10.24 -10.35 -24.32
N LEU A 299 -10.52 -9.08 -24.56
CA LEU A 299 -11.84 -8.51 -24.36
C LEU A 299 -12.69 -8.79 -25.60
N LYS A 300 -13.83 -9.46 -25.42
CA LYS A 300 -14.79 -9.66 -26.51
C LYS A 300 -15.48 -8.34 -26.83
N GLU A 301 -15.66 -8.07 -28.11
CA GLU A 301 -16.47 -6.92 -28.56
C GLU A 301 -17.90 -7.04 -28.04
N GLY A 302 -18.43 -5.96 -27.46
CA GLY A 302 -19.76 -5.95 -26.86
C GLY A 302 -20.05 -4.68 -26.05
N PRO A 303 -21.22 -4.64 -25.38
CA PRO A 303 -21.64 -3.49 -24.55
C PRO A 303 -20.65 -3.16 -23.42
N PHE A 304 -20.03 -4.17 -22.83
CA PHE A 304 -19.00 -3.99 -21.81
C PHE A 304 -17.72 -3.38 -22.40
N ALA A 305 -17.21 -3.89 -23.53
CA ALA A 305 -16.08 -3.29 -24.22
C ALA A 305 -16.35 -1.84 -24.64
N ALA A 306 -17.56 -1.54 -25.12
CA ALA A 306 -17.98 -0.18 -25.40
C ALA A 306 -18.04 0.70 -24.15
N THR A 307 -18.31 0.12 -22.97
CA THR A 307 -18.30 0.83 -21.70
C THR A 307 -16.87 1.11 -21.23
N LEU A 308 -15.95 0.15 -21.34
CA LEU A 308 -14.53 0.34 -21.02
C LEU A 308 -13.89 1.41 -21.90
N ARG A 309 -14.18 1.42 -23.21
CA ARG A 309 -13.70 2.46 -24.14
C ARG A 309 -14.10 3.89 -23.77
N LYS A 310 -15.19 4.06 -23.02
CA LYS A 310 -15.55 5.40 -22.52
C LYS A 310 -14.48 5.92 -21.57
N TYR A 311 -13.88 5.04 -20.77
CA TYR A 311 -12.81 5.39 -19.85
C TYR A 311 -11.51 5.70 -20.59
N ASP A 312 -11.18 4.96 -21.65
CA ASP A 312 -10.03 5.28 -22.52
C ASP A 312 -10.11 6.69 -23.12
N GLY A 313 -11.32 7.15 -23.44
CA GLY A 313 -11.56 8.49 -23.98
C GLY A 313 -11.65 9.61 -22.95
N LEU A 314 -11.62 9.30 -21.65
CA LEU A 314 -11.69 10.33 -20.61
C LEU A 314 -10.30 10.95 -20.40
N PRO A 315 -10.14 12.29 -20.56
CA PRO A 315 -8.84 12.95 -20.54
C PRO A 315 -8.10 12.82 -19.20
N ASN A 316 -8.81 12.50 -18.11
CA ASN A 316 -8.26 12.35 -16.77
C ASN A 316 -8.40 10.91 -16.22
N CYS A 317 -8.68 9.93 -17.08
CA CYS A 317 -8.81 8.54 -16.65
C CYS A 317 -7.48 7.80 -16.82
N ARG A 318 -6.71 7.71 -15.74
CA ARG A 318 -5.38 7.09 -15.75
C ARG A 318 -5.23 5.98 -14.72
N GLY A 319 -6.27 5.18 -14.56
CA GLY A 319 -6.32 4.08 -13.60
C GLY A 319 -7.40 4.29 -12.53
N ILE A 320 -7.06 5.09 -11.52
CA ILE A 320 -7.91 5.36 -10.36
C ILE A 320 -8.59 6.72 -10.54
N ILE A 321 -9.92 6.77 -10.42
CA ILE A 321 -10.72 7.99 -10.64
C ILE A 321 -11.33 8.45 -9.31
N LEU A 322 -10.88 9.61 -8.82
CA LEU A 322 -11.38 10.26 -7.60
C LEU A 322 -11.80 11.72 -7.82
N THR A 323 -11.62 12.28 -9.02
CA THR A 323 -11.79 13.72 -9.29
C THR A 323 -13.25 14.21 -9.24
N GLU A 324 -14.23 13.31 -9.31
CA GLU A 324 -15.67 13.62 -9.25
C GLU A 324 -16.22 13.61 -7.82
N ASN A 325 -15.46 14.15 -6.86
CA ASN A 325 -15.87 14.26 -5.45
C ASN A 325 -16.01 15.73 -5.05
N PRO A 326 -17.22 16.21 -4.71
CA PRO A 326 -17.48 17.63 -4.49
C PRO A 326 -16.83 18.21 -3.22
N LEU A 327 -16.39 17.34 -2.30
CA LEU A 327 -15.72 17.75 -1.05
C LEU A 327 -14.20 17.83 -1.19
N ILE A 328 -13.64 17.46 -2.35
CA ILE A 328 -12.22 17.68 -2.66
C ILE A 328 -12.07 19.14 -3.09
N THR A 329 -11.24 19.88 -2.35
CA THR A 329 -10.99 21.29 -2.63
C THR A 329 -9.98 21.45 -3.76
N ALA A 330 -9.73 22.69 -4.17
CA ALA A 330 -8.68 23.01 -5.14
C ALA A 330 -7.30 22.50 -4.70
N LEU A 331 -7.01 22.45 -3.39
CA LEU A 331 -5.76 21.92 -2.86
C LEU A 331 -5.66 20.40 -3.08
N GLY A 332 -6.73 19.65 -2.79
CA GLY A 332 -6.78 18.22 -3.05
C GLY A 332 -6.64 17.90 -4.54
N LEU A 333 -7.32 18.63 -5.42
CA LEU A 333 -7.18 18.48 -6.88
C LEU A 333 -5.75 18.79 -7.36
N THR A 334 -5.08 19.79 -6.76
CA THR A 334 -3.68 20.12 -7.06
C THR A 334 -2.76 18.96 -6.69
N VAL A 335 -2.96 18.36 -5.51
CA VAL A 335 -2.18 17.20 -5.05
C VAL A 335 -2.33 16.00 -5.99
N LEU A 336 -3.55 15.73 -6.47
CA LEU A 336 -3.77 14.65 -7.45
C LEU A 336 -3.05 14.94 -8.77
N LYS A 337 -3.11 16.19 -9.26
CA LYS A 337 -2.41 16.61 -10.47
C LYS A 337 -0.88 16.49 -10.34
N GLU A 338 -0.32 16.96 -9.23
CA GLU A 338 1.12 16.85 -8.97
C GLU A 338 1.58 15.38 -8.85
N ALA A 339 0.73 14.50 -8.32
CA ALA A 339 1.03 13.06 -8.26
C ALA A 339 1.02 12.39 -9.66
N GLU A 340 0.12 12.83 -10.53
CA GLU A 340 0.08 12.40 -11.93
C GLU A 340 1.31 12.88 -12.72
N GLU A 341 1.66 14.16 -12.56
CA GLU A 341 2.87 14.75 -13.16
C GLU A 341 4.13 14.01 -12.68
N ARG A 342 4.17 13.64 -11.39
CA ARG A 342 5.27 12.85 -10.82
C ARG A 342 5.42 11.48 -11.48
N ARG A 343 4.30 10.80 -11.77
CA ARG A 343 4.30 9.52 -12.49
C ARG A 343 4.87 9.67 -13.90
N ASP A 344 4.48 10.73 -14.60
CA ASP A 344 4.98 11.02 -15.96
C ASP A 344 6.48 11.30 -15.98
N GLU A 345 6.97 12.07 -15.00
CA GLU A 345 8.40 12.35 -14.85
C GLU A 345 9.21 11.08 -14.57
N ASP A 346 8.70 10.18 -13.73
CA ASP A 346 9.35 8.90 -13.45
C ASP A 346 9.47 8.03 -14.70
N ALA A 347 8.37 7.89 -15.45
CA ALA A 347 8.35 7.15 -16.69
C ALA A 347 9.33 7.74 -17.72
N ALA A 348 9.34 9.06 -17.90
CA ALA A 348 10.26 9.74 -18.80
C ALA A 348 11.73 9.59 -18.39
N THR A 349 12.01 9.61 -17.08
CA THR A 349 13.38 9.45 -16.58
C THR A 349 13.92 8.05 -16.87
N VAL A 350 13.07 7.02 -16.75
CA VAL A 350 13.52 5.68 -17.10
C VAL A 350 13.68 5.50 -18.61
N ASP A 351 12.80 6.05 -19.44
CA ASP A 351 13.00 6.01 -20.90
C ASP A 351 14.33 6.68 -21.32
N GLU A 352 14.69 7.82 -20.69
CA GLU A 352 15.98 8.49 -20.90
C GLU A 352 17.17 7.61 -20.48
N LEU A 353 17.05 6.89 -19.35
CA LEU A 353 18.08 5.97 -18.86
C LEU A 353 18.31 4.80 -19.82
N MET A 354 17.23 4.22 -20.32
CA MET A 354 17.25 3.05 -21.20
C MET A 354 17.79 3.40 -22.60
N THR A 355 17.39 4.55 -23.15
CA THR A 355 17.82 5.00 -24.49
C THR A 355 19.27 5.49 -24.52
N ASN A 356 19.74 6.18 -23.47
CA ASN A 356 21.12 6.71 -23.43
C ASN A 356 22.17 5.67 -22.98
N GLY A 357 21.76 4.62 -22.27
CA GLY A 357 22.66 3.56 -21.79
C GLY A 357 23.26 2.69 -22.91
N GLN A 358 22.57 2.55 -24.05
CA GLN A 358 23.02 1.71 -25.16
C GLN A 358 24.02 2.39 -26.13
N GLY A 359 24.22 3.71 -26.02
CA GLY A 359 24.97 4.50 -27.01
C GLY A 359 26.47 4.75 -26.76
N ARG A 360 27.07 4.23 -25.68
CA ARG A 360 28.45 4.63 -25.28
C ARG A 360 29.48 3.52 -25.12
N ARG A 361 29.29 2.34 -25.72
CA ARG A 361 30.43 1.49 -26.09
C ARG A 361 31.00 1.97 -27.44
N ARG A 362 31.62 3.15 -27.45
CA ARG A 362 32.54 3.48 -28.55
C ARG A 362 33.70 2.51 -28.45
N SER A 363 33.72 1.53 -29.35
CA SER A 363 34.90 0.75 -29.66
C SER A 363 36.04 1.73 -29.96
N SER A 364 37.03 1.78 -29.07
CA SER A 364 38.32 2.34 -29.38
C SER A 364 39.03 1.38 -30.34
N VAL A 365 38.60 1.37 -31.60
CA VAL A 365 39.41 0.82 -32.68
C VAL A 365 40.56 1.80 -32.85
N VAL A 366 41.70 1.40 -32.32
CA VAL A 366 43.01 2.02 -32.55
C VAL A 366 43.29 1.89 -34.04
N SER A 367 42.99 2.95 -34.80
CA SER A 367 43.57 3.12 -36.13
C SER A 367 44.95 3.73 -35.94
N ASP A 368 45.92 2.83 -35.92
CA ASP A 368 47.34 3.09 -36.08
C ASP A 368 47.58 3.70 -37.47
N THR A 369 47.84 5.00 -37.52
CA THR A 369 48.46 5.66 -38.67
C THR A 369 49.59 6.50 -38.16
N GLY A 370 50.81 6.00 -38.39
CA GLY A 370 52.05 6.67 -38.06
C GLY A 370 52.20 8.00 -38.78
N ASP A 371 52.77 8.97 -38.07
CA ASP A 371 53.42 10.11 -38.67
C ASP A 371 54.67 10.44 -37.84
N GLU A 372 55.83 10.28 -38.49
CA GLU A 372 57.14 10.65 -37.97
C GLU A 372 57.35 12.15 -38.17
N GLY A 373 57.62 12.91 -37.11
CA GLY A 373 58.00 14.30 -37.33
C GLY A 373 58.18 15.22 -36.14
N ARG A 374 59.32 15.07 -35.45
CA ARG A 374 60.20 16.19 -35.07
C ARG A 374 59.79 17.12 -33.89
N ARG A 375 60.51 16.91 -32.77
CA ARG A 375 61.20 17.88 -31.85
C ARG A 375 60.40 19.08 -31.30
N GLU A 376 60.59 19.59 -30.09
CA GLU A 376 61.34 19.34 -28.85
C GLU A 376 60.82 20.45 -27.92
N ASN A 377 60.37 20.14 -26.69
CA ASN A 377 60.99 20.66 -25.47
C ASN A 377 60.19 20.39 -24.19
N ARG A 378 60.97 19.89 -23.22
CA ARG A 378 60.68 19.57 -21.82
C ARG A 378 60.19 20.77 -21.01
N ARG A 379 59.26 20.54 -20.06
CA ARG A 379 59.58 20.33 -18.62
C ARG A 379 58.32 20.14 -17.75
N ASN A 380 58.23 18.94 -17.19
CA ASN A 380 57.83 18.55 -15.82
C ASN A 380 56.63 19.21 -15.13
N SER A 381 55.59 18.40 -14.88
CA SER A 381 55.11 18.13 -13.52
C SER A 381 54.38 16.80 -13.48
N ILE A 382 54.94 15.86 -12.72
CA ILE A 382 54.34 14.59 -12.34
C ILE A 382 53.23 14.89 -11.33
N GLN A 383 52.00 14.48 -11.63
CA GLN A 383 50.99 14.23 -10.60
C GLN A 383 50.05 13.13 -11.06
N ASP A 384 49.74 12.30 -10.08
CA ASP A 384 49.30 10.94 -10.17
C ASP A 384 48.00 10.71 -10.92
N ARG A 385 47.95 9.50 -11.50
CA ARG A 385 46.75 8.82 -11.94
C ARG A 385 45.75 8.73 -10.78
N ASP A 386 44.60 9.34 -10.97
CA ASP A 386 43.32 8.77 -10.59
C ASP A 386 42.36 9.01 -11.76
N ASP A 387 42.27 8.01 -12.63
CA ASP A 387 41.25 7.94 -13.68
C ASP A 387 39.89 7.71 -13.01
N SER A 388 39.33 8.77 -12.42
CA SER A 388 37.92 8.82 -12.06
C SER A 388 37.13 8.83 -13.36
N PHE A 389 36.54 7.68 -13.69
CA PHE A 389 35.52 7.55 -14.73
C PHE A 389 34.47 8.65 -14.54
N ASN A 390 34.43 9.57 -15.49
CA ASN A 390 33.58 10.75 -15.45
C ASN A 390 32.12 10.34 -15.74
N ALA A 391 31.39 9.91 -14.71
CA ALA A 391 29.96 9.58 -14.72
C ALA A 391 29.06 10.83 -14.79
N SER A 392 29.43 11.82 -15.59
CA SER A 392 28.81 13.15 -15.60
C SER A 392 27.85 13.39 -16.78
N SER A 393 27.08 12.39 -17.21
CA SER A 393 26.19 12.52 -18.38
C SER A 393 24.69 12.57 -18.08
N PHE A 394 24.29 12.86 -16.83
CA PHE A 394 22.92 13.31 -16.55
C PHE A 394 22.86 14.84 -16.56
N PRO A 395 22.12 15.48 -17.49
CA PRO A 395 22.04 16.94 -17.54
C PRO A 395 21.49 17.47 -16.21
N SER A 396 22.28 18.31 -15.54
CA SER A 396 21.98 18.90 -14.23
C SER A 396 20.64 19.65 -14.18
N LYS A 397 20.10 20.05 -15.34
CA LYS A 397 18.77 20.66 -15.48
C LYS A 397 17.62 19.68 -15.23
N SER A 398 17.73 18.42 -15.67
CA SER A 398 16.69 17.39 -15.49
C SER A 398 16.54 17.01 -14.01
N ARG A 399 17.68 16.80 -13.31
CA ARG A 399 17.71 16.53 -11.86
C ARG A 399 17.12 17.66 -11.01
N LYS A 400 17.28 18.92 -11.42
CA LYS A 400 16.72 20.06 -10.70
C LYS A 400 15.19 20.11 -10.83
N ALA A 401 14.66 19.91 -12.04
CA ALA A 401 13.23 19.92 -12.28
C ALA A 401 12.49 18.80 -11.52
N LEU A 402 13.04 17.57 -11.54
CA LEU A 402 12.47 16.43 -10.83
C LEU A 402 12.47 16.62 -9.31
N ASN A 403 13.52 17.23 -8.78
CA ASN A 403 13.56 17.62 -7.37
C ASN A 403 12.50 18.70 -7.06
N ASP A 404 12.39 19.75 -7.88
CA ASP A 404 11.40 20.82 -7.68
C ASP A 404 9.95 20.28 -7.70
N SER A 405 9.64 19.33 -8.58
CA SER A 405 8.34 18.64 -8.66
C SER A 405 8.06 17.80 -7.40
N ARG A 406 9.01 16.95 -6.98
CA ARG A 406 8.92 16.20 -5.70
C ARG A 406 8.67 17.13 -4.51
N TYR A 407 9.40 18.24 -4.44
CA TYR A 407 9.23 19.23 -3.38
C TYR A 407 7.86 19.91 -3.42
N SER A 408 7.25 20.11 -4.60
CA SER A 408 5.91 20.68 -4.73
C SER A 408 4.85 19.73 -4.19
N LEU A 409 4.86 18.46 -4.65
CA LEU A 409 3.92 17.43 -4.21
C LEU A 409 3.97 17.22 -2.69
N ASP A 410 5.16 17.09 -2.12
CA ASP A 410 5.32 16.91 -0.68
C ASP A 410 4.89 18.13 0.12
N ARG A 411 5.06 19.34 -0.42
CA ARG A 411 4.57 20.58 0.18
C ARG A 411 3.05 20.65 0.16
N SER A 412 2.41 20.23 -0.93
CA SER A 412 0.95 20.22 -1.05
C SER A 412 0.33 19.17 -0.13
N ARG A 413 0.89 17.94 -0.07
CA ARG A 413 0.53 16.91 0.92
C ARG A 413 0.68 17.43 2.35
N ALA A 414 1.81 18.07 2.65
CA ALA A 414 2.08 18.67 3.96
C ALA A 414 1.04 19.71 4.39
N ARG A 415 0.54 20.51 3.45
CA ARG A 415 -0.51 21.50 3.71
C ARG A 415 -1.84 20.83 4.04
N ILE A 416 -2.23 19.80 3.28
CA ILE A 416 -3.43 19.01 3.59
C ILE A 416 -3.31 18.40 4.99
N GLN A 417 -2.19 17.74 5.29
CA GLN A 417 -1.93 17.14 6.61
C GLN A 417 -2.14 18.14 7.74
N LEU A 418 -1.53 19.33 7.63
CA LEU A 418 -1.64 20.35 8.67
C LEU A 418 -3.08 20.85 8.83
N ASN A 419 -3.80 21.06 7.72
CA ASN A 419 -5.20 21.50 7.75
C ASN A 419 -6.11 20.44 8.39
N VAL A 420 -5.92 19.16 8.04
CA VAL A 420 -6.70 18.05 8.59
C VAL A 420 -6.39 17.86 10.07
N LEU A 421 -5.11 17.86 10.47
CA LEU A 421 -4.72 17.76 11.88
C LEU A 421 -5.30 18.90 12.70
N LYS A 422 -5.39 20.11 12.16
CA LYS A 422 -6.01 21.27 12.81
C LYS A 422 -7.51 21.14 12.98
N ALA A 423 -8.19 20.53 11.99
CA ALA A 423 -9.64 20.40 12.01
C ALA A 423 -10.12 19.19 12.83
N GLN A 424 -9.41 18.06 12.75
CA GLN A 424 -9.89 16.75 13.21
C GLN A 424 -8.89 16.01 14.12
N GLY A 425 -7.66 16.52 14.27
CA GLY A 425 -6.61 15.85 15.04
C GLY A 425 -6.14 14.54 14.39
N VAL A 426 -5.56 13.66 15.20
CA VAL A 426 -5.02 12.37 14.73
C VAL A 426 -6.12 11.36 14.41
N LYS A 427 -7.34 11.57 14.91
CA LYS A 427 -8.51 10.71 14.65
C LYS A 427 -8.98 10.73 13.20
N ALA A 428 -8.52 11.71 12.41
CA ALA A 428 -8.83 11.80 10.99
C ALA A 428 -8.30 10.61 10.18
N SER A 429 -7.23 9.95 10.65
CA SER A 429 -6.61 8.81 9.98
C SER A 429 -6.34 7.66 10.95
N LEU A 430 -6.58 6.44 10.48
CA LEU A 430 -6.21 5.22 11.20
C LEU A 430 -4.71 5.15 11.43
N LEU A 431 -3.91 5.37 10.38
CA LEU A 431 -2.46 5.31 10.47
C LEU A 431 -1.93 6.35 11.46
N TRP A 432 -2.38 7.60 11.37
CA TRP A 432 -1.91 8.67 12.26
C TRP A 432 -2.25 8.39 13.72
N LYS A 433 -3.49 7.97 13.99
CA LYS A 433 -3.94 7.57 15.32
C LYS A 433 -3.06 6.44 15.87
N ARG A 434 -2.82 5.40 15.08
CA ARG A 434 -2.02 4.22 15.49
C ARG A 434 -0.55 4.55 15.71
N VAL A 435 0.07 5.25 14.76
CA VAL A 435 1.48 5.68 14.86
C VAL A 435 1.69 6.51 16.12
N MET A 436 0.79 7.45 16.41
CA MET A 436 0.92 8.26 17.62
C MET A 436 0.75 7.43 18.89
N ARG A 437 -0.22 6.50 18.94
CA ARG A 437 -0.40 5.61 20.09
C ARG A 437 0.84 4.75 20.34
N LEU A 438 1.40 4.18 19.28
CA LEU A 438 2.65 3.42 19.35
C LEU A 438 3.81 4.28 19.87
N VAL A 439 3.94 5.52 19.42
CA VAL A 439 4.97 6.45 19.92
C VAL A 439 4.79 6.73 21.42
N VAL A 440 3.56 7.00 21.88
CA VAL A 440 3.28 7.29 23.29
C VAL A 440 3.54 6.06 24.17
N VAL A 441 3.03 4.89 23.77
CA VAL A 441 3.26 3.62 24.47
C VAL A 441 4.76 3.28 24.49
N SER A 442 5.45 3.44 23.38
CA SER A 442 6.91 3.19 23.29
C SER A 442 7.68 4.10 24.23
N ARG A 443 7.34 5.40 24.31
CA ARG A 443 8.01 6.34 25.22
C ARG A 443 7.73 6.05 26.69
N ALA A 444 6.50 5.66 27.00
CA ALA A 444 6.13 5.25 28.35
C ALA A 444 6.93 4.01 28.79
N ILE A 445 7.06 3.00 27.92
CA ILE A 445 7.78 1.75 28.22
C ILE A 445 9.30 1.94 28.24
N LEU A 446 9.87 2.66 27.27
CA LEU A 446 11.32 2.71 27.05
C LEU A 446 12.04 3.76 27.91
N VAL A 447 11.34 4.82 28.33
CA VAL A 447 11.95 5.98 28.99
C VAL A 447 11.16 6.44 30.22
N ASP A 448 10.15 5.69 30.67
CA ASP A 448 9.23 6.07 31.75
C ASP A 448 8.65 7.49 31.55
N TYR A 449 8.46 7.91 30.30
CA TYR A 449 8.07 9.27 29.97
C TYR A 449 6.55 9.42 29.93
N ALA A 450 6.02 10.21 30.87
CA ALA A 450 4.60 10.58 30.95
C ALA A 450 4.34 12.06 30.55
N GLY A 451 5.15 12.64 29.66
CA GLY A 451 5.06 14.06 29.33
C GLY A 451 3.85 14.46 28.48
N PRO A 452 3.77 15.75 28.06
CA PRO A 452 2.54 16.41 27.63
C PRO A 452 1.97 15.98 26.27
N ILE A 453 2.59 15.03 25.57
CA ILE A 453 2.05 14.50 24.31
C ILE A 453 0.91 13.53 24.67
N THR A 454 -0.25 14.10 24.98
CA THR A 454 -1.49 13.37 25.23
C THR A 454 -2.26 13.23 23.92
N ILE A 455 -2.59 12.00 23.54
CA ILE A 455 -3.40 11.73 22.34
C ILE A 455 -4.86 11.89 22.72
N ASP A 456 -5.52 12.97 22.28
CA ASP A 456 -6.98 13.13 22.28
C ASP A 456 -7.74 12.57 23.50
N GLY A 457 -7.22 12.80 24.72
CA GLY A 457 -7.85 12.36 25.97
C GLY A 457 -7.58 10.91 26.41
N PHE A 458 -6.70 10.17 25.74
CA PHE A 458 -6.21 8.88 26.20
C PHE A 458 -4.93 9.08 27.02
N GLU A 459 -5.04 8.93 28.36
CA GLU A 459 -3.87 8.71 29.20
C GLU A 459 -3.18 7.40 28.79
N PRO A 460 -1.84 7.29 28.90
CA PRO A 460 -1.15 6.02 28.74
C PRO A 460 -1.81 4.97 29.64
N THR A 461 -2.35 3.90 29.06
CA THR A 461 -3.08 2.83 29.77
C THR A 461 -2.21 2.08 30.79
N LEU A 462 -0.89 2.30 30.76
CA LEU A 462 0.05 1.78 31.73
C LEU A 462 0.22 2.76 32.89
N LYS A 463 -0.68 2.68 33.88
CA LYS A 463 -0.38 3.14 35.24
C LYS A 463 0.68 2.22 35.84
N ILE A 464 1.94 2.42 35.46
CA ILE A 464 3.06 1.87 36.23
C ILE A 464 3.10 2.72 37.49
N GLU A 465 2.50 2.23 38.58
CA GLU A 465 2.70 2.83 39.89
C GLU A 465 4.21 2.91 40.11
N PRO A 466 4.78 4.11 40.31
CA PRO A 466 6.18 4.23 40.63
C PRO A 466 6.34 3.57 42.00
N LYS A 467 6.82 2.32 42.01
CA LYS A 467 7.36 1.73 43.24
C LYS A 467 8.50 2.64 43.63
N SER A 468 8.23 3.50 44.61
CA SER A 468 9.21 4.31 45.29
C SER A 468 10.37 3.40 45.66
N SER A 469 11.48 3.55 44.94
CA SER A 469 12.74 2.90 45.28
C SER A 469 13.31 3.65 46.48
N GLN A 470 12.68 3.47 47.64
CA GLN A 470 13.38 3.65 48.90
C GLN A 470 14.23 2.41 49.09
N ARG A 471 15.52 2.55 48.74
CA ARG A 471 16.58 1.75 49.37
C ARG A 471 16.45 1.98 50.87
N THR A 472 15.93 0.99 51.59
CA THR A 472 16.03 0.94 53.04
C THR A 472 17.47 0.61 53.39
N SER A 473 18.15 1.61 53.98
CA SER A 473 19.30 1.38 54.84
C SER A 473 18.84 0.57 56.04
N VAL A 474 19.60 -0.45 56.37
CA VAL A 474 19.43 -1.31 57.54
C VAL A 474 19.72 -0.48 58.78
N ASP A 475 18.73 -0.31 59.67
CA ASP A 475 18.83 -0.48 61.12
C ASP A 475 17.61 0.09 61.86
N GLY A 476 17.13 -0.65 62.86
CA GLY A 476 16.42 -0.07 63.99
C GLY A 476 14.93 -0.37 64.16
N THR A 477 14.65 -1.51 64.81
CA THR A 477 13.65 -1.68 65.89
C THR A 477 12.15 -1.56 65.58
N PHE A 478 11.47 -2.70 65.73
CA PHE A 478 10.02 -2.87 65.88
C PHE A 478 9.39 -1.96 66.94
N LYS A 479 8.30 -1.26 66.61
CA LYS A 479 7.11 -1.08 67.48
C LYS A 479 5.83 -0.98 66.63
N LEU A 480 4.84 -1.75 67.05
CA LEU A 480 3.47 -1.80 66.55
C LEU A 480 2.61 -0.91 67.45
N GLU A 481 1.76 -0.03 66.91
CA GLU A 481 0.41 0.27 67.45
C GLU A 481 -0.38 1.33 66.63
N ASN A 482 -1.61 0.94 66.30
CA ASN A 482 -2.89 1.66 66.32
C ASN A 482 -3.18 2.90 65.44
N SER A 483 -4.23 2.74 64.62
CA SER A 483 -5.11 3.75 63.97
C SER A 483 -6.04 4.43 65.02
N PRO A 484 -6.93 5.44 64.73
CA PRO A 484 -7.42 5.92 63.42
C PRO A 484 -7.71 7.44 63.23
N ALA A 485 -8.10 7.78 62.00
CA ALA A 485 -9.06 8.82 61.52
C ALA A 485 -8.78 10.33 61.71
N VAL A 486 -8.95 11.10 60.61
CA VAL A 486 -9.87 12.27 60.41
C VAL A 486 -9.50 13.01 59.10
N SER A 487 -10.53 13.38 58.32
CA SER A 487 -10.54 14.20 57.08
C SER A 487 -10.94 15.66 57.40
N PRO A 488 -11.21 16.61 56.46
CA PRO A 488 -10.72 16.90 55.10
C PRO A 488 -10.23 18.39 54.94
N THR A 489 -10.05 18.86 53.69
CA THR A 489 -9.82 20.26 53.21
C THR A 489 -8.36 20.73 53.19
N THR A 490 -7.78 21.16 52.08
CA THR A 490 -8.04 22.46 51.41
C THR A 490 -7.40 22.48 50.01
N LYS A 491 -8.03 23.19 49.07
CA LYS A 491 -7.51 23.48 47.71
C LYS A 491 -6.32 24.43 47.80
N GLU A 492 -5.18 24.08 47.21
CA GLU A 492 -4.09 25.02 46.93
C GLU A 492 -3.54 24.87 45.49
N PRO A 493 -3.03 25.97 44.90
CA PRO A 493 -2.77 26.06 43.47
C PRO A 493 -1.47 25.38 43.05
N ILE A 494 -1.52 24.74 41.88
CA ILE A 494 -0.40 24.10 41.20
C ILE A 494 0.55 25.19 40.69
N ASN A 495 1.51 25.62 41.51
CA ASN A 495 2.62 26.44 41.01
C ASN A 495 3.96 26.27 41.76
N ALA A 496 4.17 25.15 42.47
CA ALA A 496 5.38 24.95 43.28
C ALA A 496 6.12 23.60 43.07
N LYS A 497 5.82 22.84 42.00
CA LYS A 497 6.50 21.55 41.72
C LYS A 497 7.39 21.54 40.47
N LEU A 498 7.92 22.70 40.08
CA LEU A 498 8.90 22.84 38.98
C LEU A 498 10.26 23.36 39.48
N LYS A 499 10.75 22.86 40.62
CA LYS A 499 12.11 23.12 41.12
C LYS A 499 12.79 21.80 41.44
N GLY A 500 13.32 21.15 40.40
CA GLY A 500 14.05 19.89 40.54
C GLY A 500 14.75 19.39 39.28
N LEU A 501 14.82 20.20 38.22
CA LEU A 501 15.62 19.91 37.04
C LEU A 501 16.60 21.07 36.83
N THR A 502 17.72 21.01 37.55
CA THR A 502 18.87 21.86 37.30
C THR A 502 19.54 21.34 36.01
N LEU A 503 19.29 22.01 34.90
CA LEU A 503 20.10 21.88 33.69
C LEU A 503 21.30 22.82 33.84
N ASP A 504 22.49 22.26 34.05
CA ASP A 504 23.74 23.03 34.00
C ASP A 504 23.97 23.59 32.59
N PRO A 505 24.27 24.90 32.45
CA PRO A 505 24.68 25.46 31.18
C PRO A 505 26.18 25.75 31.18
N LYS A 506 26.97 24.96 30.42
CA LYS A 506 27.95 25.50 29.44
C LYS A 506 28.60 24.41 28.59
N PRO A 507 28.93 24.71 27.31
CA PRO A 507 29.50 23.76 26.37
C PRO A 507 31.03 23.87 26.37
N SER A 508 31.73 22.73 26.49
CA SER A 508 33.13 22.61 26.09
C SER A 508 33.30 21.35 25.26
N GLY A 509 33.95 21.53 24.11
CA GLY A 509 33.97 20.60 22.99
C GLY A 509 34.47 19.19 23.32
N SER A 510 33.67 18.21 22.92
CA SER A 510 34.07 17.03 22.17
C SER A 510 32.79 16.22 21.97
N LYS A 511 32.40 15.97 20.71
CA LYS A 511 31.27 15.11 20.38
C LYS A 511 31.66 13.66 20.69
N VAL A 512 31.70 13.29 21.96
CA VAL A 512 31.66 11.90 22.38
C VAL A 512 30.19 11.49 22.25
N TYR A 513 29.87 10.73 21.20
CA TYR A 513 28.60 10.01 21.12
C TYR A 513 28.50 9.12 22.36
N ARG A 514 27.78 9.57 23.40
CA ARG A 514 27.44 8.71 24.54
C ARG A 514 26.74 7.49 23.99
N SER A 515 27.31 6.32 24.30
CA SER A 515 26.78 5.02 23.96
C SER A 515 25.29 4.98 24.30
N ASP A 516 24.49 4.62 23.30
CA ASP A 516 23.05 4.48 23.38
C ASP A 516 22.70 3.64 24.64
N PRO A 517 21.96 4.17 25.63
CA PRO A 517 21.79 3.49 26.92
C PRO A 517 21.23 2.09 26.67
N GLN A 518 21.94 1.05 27.12
CA GLN A 518 21.53 -0.34 26.92
C GLN A 518 20.06 -0.47 27.33
N LEU A 519 19.26 -1.03 26.42
CA LEU A 519 17.85 -1.29 26.68
C LEU A 519 17.70 -2.05 27.99
N PRO A 520 16.63 -1.79 28.78
CA PRO A 520 16.38 -2.54 29.99
C PRO A 520 16.42 -4.05 29.67
N GLY A 521 17.14 -4.83 30.48
CA GLY A 521 17.15 -6.29 30.37
C GLY A 521 17.88 -6.91 29.16
N LYS A 522 18.67 -6.16 28.37
CA LYS A 522 19.42 -6.69 27.19
C LYS A 522 18.54 -7.43 26.17
N LEU A 523 17.24 -7.16 26.15
CA LEU A 523 16.33 -7.82 25.22
C LEU A 523 16.60 -7.34 23.77
N PRO A 524 16.56 -8.26 22.79
CA PRO A 524 16.63 -7.90 21.38
C PRO A 524 15.52 -6.93 20.94
N VAL A 525 15.80 -6.10 19.93
CA VAL A 525 14.87 -5.07 19.42
C VAL A 525 13.53 -5.67 18.97
N ASN A 526 13.54 -6.81 18.30
CA ASN A 526 12.33 -7.50 17.85
C ASN A 526 11.44 -7.96 19.03
N ILE A 527 12.02 -8.29 20.19
CA ILE A 527 11.25 -8.62 21.40
C ILE A 527 10.60 -7.37 21.97
N TRP A 528 11.33 -6.24 22.03
CA TRP A 528 10.75 -4.96 22.44
C TRP A 528 9.61 -4.50 21.53
N MET A 529 9.76 -4.66 20.22
CA MET A 529 8.67 -4.35 19.28
C MET A 529 7.43 -5.20 19.58
N LYS A 530 7.59 -6.51 19.81
CA LYS A 530 6.45 -7.37 20.21
C LYS A 530 5.80 -6.91 21.52
N ILE A 531 6.59 -6.53 22.52
CA ILE A 531 6.06 -5.99 23.79
C ILE A 531 5.25 -4.72 23.56
N ILE A 532 5.76 -3.79 22.75
CA ILE A 532 5.07 -2.53 22.44
C ILE A 532 3.76 -2.78 21.68
N LEU A 533 3.76 -3.67 20.69
CA LEU A 533 2.55 -4.02 19.92
C LEU A 533 1.50 -4.69 20.81
N LEU A 534 1.92 -5.64 21.66
CA LEU A 534 1.04 -6.29 22.63
C LEU A 534 0.44 -5.29 23.63
N ALA A 535 1.19 -4.24 23.99
CA ALA A 535 0.72 -3.19 24.89
C ALA A 535 -0.25 -2.20 24.23
N GLU A 536 -0.17 -1.97 22.91
CA GLU A 536 -1.11 -1.09 22.19
C GLU A 536 -2.39 -1.83 21.76
N ASP A 537 -2.39 -3.16 21.78
CA ASP A 537 -3.42 -3.99 21.13
C ASP A 537 -3.57 -3.58 19.65
N SER A 538 -2.41 -3.54 18.97
CA SER A 538 -2.28 -3.07 17.59
C SER A 538 -2.35 -4.23 16.60
N ASP A 539 -3.23 -4.13 15.61
CA ASP A 539 -3.13 -4.93 14.39
C ASP A 539 -1.88 -4.52 13.57
N ASP A 540 -1.48 -5.33 12.60
CA ASP A 540 -0.31 -5.13 11.71
C ASP A 540 -0.41 -3.92 10.73
N LEU A 541 -1.14 -2.86 11.12
CA LEU A 541 -1.35 -1.60 10.37
C LEU A 541 -0.06 -0.81 10.06
N THR A 542 0.98 -0.96 10.90
CA THR A 542 2.27 -0.28 10.70
C THR A 542 3.31 -1.25 10.16
N SER A 543 4.08 -0.81 9.17
CA SER A 543 5.13 -1.63 8.58
C SER A 543 6.25 -1.94 9.59
N CYS A 544 7.04 -2.98 9.33
CA CYS A 544 8.20 -3.31 10.16
C CYS A 544 9.16 -2.11 10.31
N ASN A 545 9.41 -1.38 9.21
CA ASN A 545 10.28 -0.22 9.19
C ASN A 545 9.69 0.96 9.97
N GLN A 546 8.38 1.22 9.84
CA GLN A 546 7.70 2.24 10.65
C GLN A 546 7.82 1.91 12.14
N ARG A 547 7.57 0.66 12.53
CA ARG A 547 7.72 0.21 13.92
C ARG A 547 9.16 0.37 14.41
N LEU A 548 10.14 0.08 13.57
CA LEU A 548 11.56 0.25 13.89
C LEU A 548 11.92 1.74 14.06
N ASN A 549 11.42 2.61 13.17
CA ASN A 549 11.59 4.06 13.27
C ASN A 549 10.93 4.62 14.53
N ILE A 550 9.71 4.18 14.86
CA ILE A 550 9.01 4.52 16.10
C ILE A 550 9.85 4.10 17.30
N PHE A 551 10.38 2.88 17.30
CA PHE A 551 11.21 2.36 18.38
C PHE A 551 12.48 3.22 18.59
N HIS A 552 13.27 3.43 17.53
CA HIS A 552 14.49 4.24 17.61
C HIS A 552 14.21 5.69 18.01
N TRP A 553 13.16 6.28 17.43
CA TRP A 553 12.79 7.65 17.71
C TRP A 553 12.30 7.83 19.16
N SER A 554 11.53 6.86 19.67
CA SER A 554 10.98 6.88 21.03
C SER A 554 12.05 6.67 22.10
N ARG A 555 13.08 5.87 21.82
CA ARG A 555 14.21 5.65 22.72
C ARG A 555 15.16 6.85 22.81
N SER A 556 15.28 7.62 21.73
CA SER A 556 16.26 8.69 21.63
C SER A 556 15.94 9.87 22.57
N ARG A 557 16.86 10.13 23.52
CA ARG A 557 16.80 11.31 24.39
C ARG A 557 16.96 12.62 23.63
N VAL A 558 17.64 12.61 22.48
CA VAL A 558 17.73 13.78 21.60
C VAL A 558 16.36 14.09 21.03
N SER A 559 15.62 13.07 20.57
CA SER A 559 14.24 13.24 20.09
C SER A 559 13.29 13.76 21.17
N LEU A 560 13.54 13.40 22.43
CA LEU A 560 12.81 13.96 23.58
C LEU A 560 13.16 15.43 23.82
N ALA A 561 14.45 15.77 23.86
CA ALA A 561 14.91 17.16 24.04
C ALA A 561 14.39 18.08 22.92
N THR A 562 14.51 17.66 21.66
CA THR A 562 13.95 18.39 20.52
C THR A 562 12.42 18.49 20.61
N GLY A 563 11.73 17.45 21.09
CA GLY A 563 10.30 17.52 21.35
C GLY A 563 9.93 18.58 22.39
N LEU A 564 10.74 18.71 23.45
CA LEU A 564 10.56 19.73 24.51
C LEU A 564 10.83 21.15 23.99
N GLU A 565 11.84 21.33 23.13
CA GLU A 565 12.16 22.61 22.49
C GLU A 565 11.01 23.13 21.63
N HIS A 566 10.22 22.24 21.03
CA HIS A 566 9.08 22.58 20.18
C HIS A 566 7.75 22.67 20.92
N LEU A 567 7.73 22.65 22.25
CA LEU A 567 6.48 22.78 23.03
C LEU A 567 5.77 24.11 22.79
N SER A 568 6.48 25.14 22.34
CA SER A 568 5.89 26.43 21.96
C SER A 568 5.20 26.42 20.60
N GLU A 569 5.41 25.38 19.78
CA GLU A 569 4.73 25.23 18.48
C GLU A 569 3.28 24.78 18.67
N ALA A 570 2.43 25.02 17.68
CA ALA A 570 1.06 24.49 17.69
C ALA A 570 1.06 22.95 17.70
N THR A 571 0.11 22.36 18.42
CA THR A 571 0.00 20.91 18.64
C THR A 571 0.01 20.12 17.32
N GLU A 572 -0.65 20.63 16.28
CA GLU A 572 -0.71 19.99 14.96
C GLU A 572 0.65 19.93 14.27
N ALA A 573 1.46 20.99 14.42
CA ALA A 573 2.80 21.05 13.86
C ALA A 573 3.73 20.06 14.58
N GLN A 574 3.59 19.96 15.91
CA GLN A 574 4.31 18.96 16.71
C GLN A 574 3.93 17.54 16.27
N ILE A 575 2.63 17.22 16.20
CA ILE A 575 2.13 15.92 15.76
C ILE A 575 2.64 15.57 14.37
N ARG A 576 2.49 16.48 13.39
CA ARG A 576 2.97 16.26 12.03
C ARG A 576 4.47 15.98 11.99
N ARG A 577 5.27 16.71 12.77
CA ARG A 577 6.72 16.51 12.88
C ARG A 577 7.05 15.11 13.42
N VAL A 578 6.35 14.67 14.47
CA VAL A 578 6.53 13.32 15.04
C VAL A 578 6.18 12.26 14.00
N ILE A 579 4.98 12.32 13.40
CA ILE A 579 4.53 11.35 12.41
C ILE A 579 5.49 11.32 11.21
N GLY A 580 5.95 12.48 10.73
CA GLY A 580 6.93 12.58 9.65
C GLY A 580 8.29 11.96 10.00
N LYS A 581 8.78 12.15 11.23
CA LYS A 581 10.07 11.58 11.67
C LYS A 581 10.05 10.06 11.79
N VAL A 582 8.90 9.47 12.07
CA VAL A 582 8.74 8.01 12.16
C VAL A 582 8.23 7.38 10.86
N LYS A 583 8.17 8.16 9.77
CA LYS A 583 7.62 7.74 8.46
C LYS A 583 6.17 7.21 8.53
N GLY A 584 5.37 7.74 9.45
CA GLY A 584 3.97 7.36 9.64
C GLY A 584 2.97 8.16 8.81
N LEU A 585 3.44 8.93 7.82
CA LEU A 585 2.57 9.77 6.98
C LEU A 585 2.03 9.01 5.75
N THR A 586 2.61 7.85 5.45
CA THR A 586 2.35 7.05 4.25
C THR A 586 2.30 5.59 4.63
N TYR A 587 1.48 4.80 3.94
CA TYR A 587 1.72 3.36 3.90
C TYR A 587 2.99 3.12 3.07
N GLU A 588 3.86 2.23 3.53
CA GLU A 588 5.02 1.83 2.72
C GLU A 588 4.50 0.93 1.60
N LEU A 589 4.71 1.35 0.35
CA LEU A 589 4.20 0.73 -0.89
C LEU A 589 5.15 -0.30 -1.49
#